data_AF-A0AA88L6A9-F1
#
_entry.id   AF-A0AA88L6A9-F1
#
_cell.length_a   1.000
_cell.length_b   1.000
_cell.length_c   1.000
_cell.angle_alpha   90.00
_cell.angle_beta   90.00
_cell.angle_gamma   90.00
#
_symmetry.space_group_name_H-M   'P 1'
#
loop_
_entity.id
_entity.type
_entity.pdbx_description
1 polymer ?
#
loop_
_entity_poly.entity_id
_entity_poly.type
_entity_poly.pdbx_seq_one_letter_code
_entity_poly.pdbx_strand_id
1 'polypeptide(L)'
;MTYMFEYPHYVKVGLPERVERLYEDYSVYSYGEGKHANNLRHGKYFGIPVLFIPGNAGSHEQVRSLASVALRKTIDDETRFHFDFFTVDFSGEYSAIYGGTLEKQSSYLQHCIEGILSLYKGENRPTSVVLVGHSMV
;
A
#
# COMPACT_ATOMS: atom_id res chain seq x y z
N MET A 1 15.07 -12.61 -11.39
CA MET A 1 13.83 -12.01 -11.91
C MET A 1 12.65 -12.76 -11.31
N THR A 2 11.84 -12.11 -10.49
CA THR A 2 10.56 -12.69 -10.05
C THR A 2 9.59 -12.66 -11.24
N TYR A 3 9.06 -13.82 -11.60
CA TYR A 3 8.07 -13.97 -12.67
C TYR A 3 6.82 -13.11 -12.36
N MET A 4 6.42 -12.24 -13.28
CA MET A 4 5.20 -11.43 -13.16
C MET A 4 4.04 -12.18 -13.81
N PHE A 5 2.90 -12.24 -13.12
CA PHE A 5 1.71 -12.93 -13.59
C PHE A 5 0.95 -12.06 -14.62
N GLU A 6 0.69 -10.79 -14.29
CA GLU A 6 0.07 -9.80 -15.20
C GLU A 6 0.68 -8.39 -15.02
N TYR A 7 0.19 -7.40 -15.78
CA TYR A 7 0.70 -6.02 -15.71
C TYR A 7 0.35 -5.36 -14.37
N PRO A 8 1.30 -4.69 -13.69
CA PRO A 8 1.09 -4.09 -12.40
C PRO A 8 0.25 -2.82 -12.55
N HIS A 9 -0.71 -2.64 -11.65
CA HIS A 9 -1.52 -1.44 -11.56
C HIS A 9 -1.40 -0.82 -10.17
N TYR A 10 -1.11 0.48 -10.14
CA TYR A 10 -1.11 1.30 -8.95
C TYR A 10 -2.31 2.26 -9.04
N VAL A 11 -3.25 2.14 -8.11
CA VAL A 11 -4.43 3.00 -8.02
C VAL A 11 -4.27 3.89 -6.80
N LYS A 12 -4.16 5.21 -7.03
CA LYS A 12 -4.02 6.18 -5.93
C LYS A 12 -5.23 6.09 -5.00
N VAL A 13 -4.95 5.99 -3.71
CA VAL A 13 -5.96 6.02 -2.65
C VAL A 13 -6.12 7.48 -2.22
N GLY A 14 -7.34 8.00 -2.34
CA GLY A 14 -7.66 9.35 -1.90
C GLY A 14 -7.70 9.45 -0.38
N LEU A 15 -6.90 10.35 0.18
CA LEU A 15 -6.95 10.71 1.60
C LEU A 15 -7.82 11.96 1.79
N PRO A 16 -8.23 12.31 3.03
CA PRO A 16 -8.93 13.57 3.27
C PRO A 16 -8.16 14.76 2.72
N GLU A 17 -8.86 15.73 2.12
CA GLU A 17 -8.24 16.87 1.41
C GLU A 17 -7.21 17.63 2.25
N ARG A 18 -7.47 17.77 3.56
CA ARG A 18 -6.52 18.40 4.50
C ARG A 18 -5.18 17.65 4.55
N VAL A 19 -5.21 16.32 4.52
CA VAL A 19 -4.00 15.48 4.53
C VAL A 19 -3.29 15.59 3.19
N GLU A 20 -4.01 15.50 2.06
CA GLU A 20 -3.39 15.65 0.74
C GLU A 20 -2.71 17.02 0.56
N ARG A 21 -3.26 18.09 1.15
CA ARG A 21 -2.60 19.41 1.16
C ARG A 21 -1.40 19.50 2.09
N LEU A 22 -1.44 18.81 3.24
CA LEU A 22 -0.33 18.84 4.22
C LEU A 22 0.87 18.00 3.74
N TYR A 23 0.61 16.99 2.93
CA TYR A 23 1.59 16.06 2.40
C TYR A 23 1.50 15.99 0.87
N GLU A 24 1.62 17.16 0.22
CA GLU A 24 1.41 17.31 -1.23
C GLU A 24 2.31 16.41 -2.09
N ASP A 25 3.52 16.13 -1.60
CA ASP A 25 4.49 15.26 -2.26
C ASP A 25 4.29 13.78 -1.93
N TYR A 26 3.46 13.44 -0.95
CA TYR A 26 3.29 12.03 -0.57
C TYR A 26 2.05 11.44 -1.20
N SER A 27 2.10 10.16 -1.50
CA SER A 27 0.95 9.43 -2.02
C SER A 27 0.90 8.02 -1.47
N VAL A 28 -0.31 7.47 -1.42
CA VAL A 28 -0.55 6.07 -1.11
C VAL A 28 -1.29 5.44 -2.29
N TYR A 29 -0.87 4.25 -2.67
CA TYR A 29 -1.41 3.51 -3.80
C TYR A 29 -1.86 2.13 -3.33
N SER A 30 -2.93 1.63 -3.92
CA SER A 30 -3.26 0.20 -3.89
C SER A 30 -2.64 -0.49 -5.11
N TYR A 31 -2.09 -1.68 -4.90
CA TYR A 31 -1.45 -2.50 -5.91
C TYR A 31 -2.34 -3.66 -6.31
N GLY A 32 -2.49 -3.91 -7.60
CA GLY A 32 -3.09 -5.14 -8.09
C GLY A 32 -2.63 -5.53 -9.48
N GLU A 33 -2.86 -6.79 -9.82
CA GLU A 33 -2.63 -7.37 -11.14
C GLU A 33 -3.95 -7.95 -11.66
N GLY A 34 -4.15 -7.93 -12.98
CA GLY A 34 -5.22 -8.71 -13.59
C GLY A 34 -6.64 -8.37 -13.16
N LYS A 35 -7.44 -9.42 -12.90
CA LYS A 35 -8.80 -9.29 -12.36
C LYS A 35 -8.85 -8.58 -11.02
N HIS A 36 -7.82 -8.75 -10.18
CA HIS A 36 -7.76 -8.09 -8.87
C HIS A 36 -7.65 -6.57 -9.05
N ALA A 37 -6.82 -6.09 -9.99
CA ALA A 37 -6.70 -4.67 -10.32
C ALA A 37 -8.03 -4.00 -10.72
N ASN A 38 -8.91 -4.73 -11.42
CA ASN A 38 -10.22 -4.21 -11.79
C ASN A 38 -11.11 -3.93 -10.57
N ASN A 39 -11.06 -4.77 -9.54
CA ASN A 39 -11.81 -4.52 -8.30
C ASN A 39 -11.30 -3.28 -7.57
N LEU A 40 -9.97 -3.12 -7.49
CA LEU A 40 -9.33 -1.97 -6.85
C LEU A 40 -9.72 -0.65 -7.51
N ARG A 41 -9.79 -0.60 -8.85
CA ARG A 41 -10.25 0.58 -9.60
C ARG A 41 -11.67 1.02 -9.26
N HIS A 42 -12.51 0.10 -8.78
CA HIS A 42 -13.87 0.40 -8.32
C HIS A 42 -13.96 0.63 -6.81
N GLY A 43 -12.82 0.76 -6.12
CA GLY A 43 -12.76 0.98 -4.67
C GLY A 43 -13.29 -0.20 -3.86
N LYS A 44 -13.19 -1.42 -4.39
CA LYS A 44 -13.68 -2.64 -3.74
C LYS A 44 -12.52 -3.38 -3.09
N TYR A 45 -12.48 -3.35 -1.76
CA TYR A 45 -11.48 -3.99 -0.92
C TYR A 45 -12.15 -4.96 0.04
N PHE A 46 -11.66 -6.21 0.08
CA PHE A 46 -12.25 -7.30 0.87
C PHE A 46 -11.21 -8.24 1.46
N GLY A 47 -9.94 -8.03 1.18
CA GLY A 47 -8.83 -8.83 1.67
C GLY A 47 -8.25 -8.30 2.98
N ILE A 48 -7.08 -8.84 3.32
CA ILE A 48 -6.28 -8.41 4.47
C ILE A 48 -5.43 -7.22 4.03
N PRO A 49 -5.59 -6.02 4.62
CA PRO A 49 -4.83 -4.85 4.22
C PRO A 49 -3.36 -4.97 4.65
N VAL A 50 -2.45 -4.79 3.70
CA VAL A 50 -1.00 -4.77 3.93
C VAL A 50 -0.45 -3.45 3.41
N LEU A 51 0.17 -2.65 4.29
CA LEU A 51 0.86 -1.42 3.92
C LEU A 51 2.37 -1.66 3.82
N PHE A 52 2.88 -1.58 2.60
CA PHE A 52 4.31 -1.61 2.31
C PHE A 52 4.91 -0.20 2.44
N ILE A 53 6.03 -0.12 3.16
CA ILE A 53 6.79 1.10 3.39
C ILE A 53 8.15 0.92 2.71
N PRO A 54 8.44 1.67 1.63
CA PRO A 54 9.72 1.58 0.95
C PRO A 54 10.82 2.14 1.84
N GLY A 55 12.05 1.71 1.59
CA GLY A 55 13.22 2.24 2.29
C GLY A 55 13.60 3.64 1.81
N ASN A 56 14.64 4.21 2.42
CA ASN A 56 15.23 5.50 2.01
C ASN A 56 15.43 5.62 0.48
N ALA A 57 14.85 6.68 -0.13
CA ALA A 57 14.83 6.91 -1.57
C ALA A 57 14.26 5.74 -2.41
N GLY A 58 13.49 4.85 -1.78
CA GLY A 58 12.84 3.71 -2.41
C GLY A 58 11.56 4.11 -3.12
N SER A 59 11.31 3.46 -4.27
CA SER A 59 10.06 3.61 -4.99
C SER A 59 8.95 2.76 -4.36
N HIS A 60 7.72 3.28 -4.39
CA HIS A 60 6.51 2.54 -4.03
C HIS A 60 6.36 1.24 -4.84
N GLU A 61 6.99 1.15 -6.01
CA GLU A 61 7.00 -0.04 -6.87
C GLU A 61 7.79 -1.23 -6.31
N GLN A 62 8.57 -1.04 -5.24
CA GLN A 62 9.30 -2.13 -4.57
C GLN A 62 8.35 -3.20 -4.00
N VAL A 63 7.08 -2.84 -3.73
CA VAL A 63 6.05 -3.78 -3.28
C VAL A 63 5.74 -4.87 -4.33
N ARG A 64 6.04 -4.62 -5.61
CA ARG A 64 5.58 -5.43 -6.76
C ARG A 64 5.87 -6.91 -6.60
N SER A 65 7.11 -7.29 -6.30
CA SER A 65 7.50 -8.70 -6.21
C SER A 65 6.82 -9.42 -5.05
N LEU A 66 6.70 -8.75 -3.90
CA LEU A 66 6.03 -9.27 -2.72
C LEU A 66 4.54 -9.49 -2.98
N ALA A 67 3.87 -8.47 -3.50
CA ALA A 67 2.44 -8.51 -3.77
C ALA A 67 2.07 -9.52 -4.86
N SER A 68 2.86 -9.59 -5.94
CA SER A 68 2.67 -10.56 -7.03
C SER A 68 2.78 -12.01 -6.53
N VAL A 69 3.80 -12.31 -5.72
CA VAL A 69 3.98 -13.66 -5.15
C VAL A 69 2.86 -14.00 -4.17
N ALA A 70 2.46 -13.05 -3.32
CA ALA A 70 1.36 -13.26 -2.38
C ALA A 70 0.03 -13.52 -3.10
N LEU A 71 -0.30 -12.70 -4.11
CA LEU A 71 -1.50 -12.89 -4.94
C LEU A 71 -1.48 -14.27 -5.60
N ARG A 72 -0.37 -14.63 -6.24
CA ARG A 72 -0.24 -15.92 -6.91
C ARG A 72 -0.41 -17.09 -5.95
N LYS A 73 0.24 -17.05 -4.78
CA LYS A 73 0.06 -18.09 -3.76
C LYS A 73 -1.39 -18.23 -3.31
N THR A 74 -2.09 -17.12 -3.09
CA THR A 74 -3.50 -17.17 -2.68
C THR A 74 -4.42 -17.80 -3.73
N ILE A 75 -4.07 -17.63 -5.01
CA ILE A 75 -4.78 -18.24 -6.15
C ILE A 75 -4.39 -19.73 -6.30
N ASP A 76 -3.09 -20.03 -6.35
CA ASP A 76 -2.56 -21.37 -6.56
C ASP A 76 -2.99 -22.34 -5.42
N ASP A 77 -3.05 -21.84 -4.18
CA ASP A 77 -3.47 -22.61 -3.00
C ASP A 77 -5.00 -22.53 -2.73
N GLU A 78 -5.78 -21.88 -3.61
CA GLU A 78 -7.24 -21.69 -3.48
C GLU A 78 -7.70 -21.20 -2.10
N THR A 79 -6.92 -20.28 -1.52
CA THR A 79 -7.18 -19.79 -0.16
C THR A 79 -8.49 -19.01 -0.09
N ARG A 80 -9.15 -19.05 1.08
CA ARG A 80 -10.38 -18.28 1.33
C ARG A 80 -10.14 -16.77 1.57
N PHE A 81 -8.88 -16.35 1.62
CA PHE A 81 -8.47 -14.99 1.88
C PHE A 81 -7.48 -14.53 0.81
N HIS A 82 -7.30 -13.23 0.69
CA HIS A 82 -6.23 -12.64 -0.11
C HIS A 82 -5.70 -11.39 0.60
N PHE A 83 -4.61 -10.83 0.09
CA PHE A 83 -4.02 -9.61 0.61
C PHE A 83 -4.29 -8.45 -0.33
N ASP A 84 -4.78 -7.35 0.22
CA ASP A 84 -4.88 -6.08 -0.49
C ASP A 84 -3.63 -5.28 -0.17
N PHE A 85 -2.70 -5.20 -1.13
CA PHE A 85 -1.46 -4.48 -0.94
C PHE A 85 -1.64 -2.98 -1.20
N PHE A 86 -1.13 -2.20 -0.27
CA PHE A 86 -0.96 -0.77 -0.34
C PHE A 86 0.52 -0.43 -0.25
N THR A 87 0.93 0.67 -0.85
CA THR A 87 2.32 1.14 -0.84
C THR A 87 2.34 2.66 -0.76
N VAL A 88 3.24 3.21 0.05
CA VAL A 88 3.44 4.66 0.13
C VAL A 88 4.58 5.10 -0.78
N ASP A 89 4.44 6.31 -1.31
CA ASP A 89 5.47 7.04 -2.02
C ASP A 89 5.78 8.32 -1.25
N PHE A 90 7.02 8.45 -0.79
CA PHE A 90 7.52 9.64 -0.12
C PHE A 90 8.21 10.63 -1.07
N SER A 91 7.97 10.51 -2.39
CA SER A 91 8.60 11.33 -3.44
C SER A 91 10.13 11.33 -3.41
N GLY A 92 10.72 10.22 -2.99
CA GLY A 92 12.17 10.08 -2.92
C GLY A 92 12.84 10.95 -1.83
N GLU A 93 12.09 11.46 -0.85
CA GLU A 93 12.68 12.16 0.29
C GLU A 93 13.68 11.26 1.04
N TYR A 94 14.86 11.80 1.33
CA TYR A 94 15.90 11.10 2.09
C TYR A 94 15.55 11.08 3.58
N SER A 95 14.97 9.98 4.07
CA SER A 95 14.65 9.76 5.48
C SER A 95 15.89 9.61 6.37
N ALA A 96 17.05 9.29 5.79
CA ALA A 96 18.28 8.95 6.52
C ALA A 96 19.07 10.14 7.09
N ILE A 97 18.78 11.39 6.69
CA ILE A 97 19.70 12.53 6.92
C ILE A 97 19.10 13.59 7.88
N TYR A 98 17.79 13.56 8.14
CA TYR A 98 17.12 14.58 8.96
C TYR A 98 15.97 14.01 9.82
N GLY A 99 16.05 14.19 11.15
CA GLY A 99 15.05 13.66 12.09
C GLY A 99 13.63 14.19 11.88
N GLY A 100 13.47 15.42 11.38
CA GLY A 100 12.16 15.98 11.03
C GLY A 100 11.46 15.24 9.88
N THR A 101 12.21 14.53 9.02
CA THR A 101 11.64 13.74 7.93
C THR A 101 10.96 12.47 8.46
N LEU A 102 11.54 11.82 9.47
CA LEU A 102 10.94 10.61 10.07
C LEU A 102 9.63 10.91 10.79
N GLU A 103 9.54 12.02 11.52
CA GLU A 103 8.29 12.44 12.17
C GLU A 103 7.18 12.76 11.13
N LYS A 104 7.55 13.44 10.04
CA LYS A 104 6.63 13.74 8.91
C LYS A 104 6.13 12.45 8.26
N GLN A 105 7.03 11.52 7.95
CA GLN A 105 6.68 10.22 7.33
C GLN A 105 5.83 9.36 8.27
N SER A 106 6.15 9.30 9.56
CA SER A 106 5.37 8.58 10.56
C SER A 106 3.95 9.14 10.69
N SER A 107 3.82 10.46 10.74
CA SER A 107 2.52 11.14 10.80
C SER A 107 1.69 10.88 9.54
N TYR A 108 2.32 10.89 8.36
CA TYR A 108 1.64 10.52 7.12
C TYR A 108 1.19 9.06 7.10
N LEU A 109 2.03 8.14 7.58
CA LEU A 109 1.70 6.72 7.67
C LEU A 109 0.48 6.48 8.56
N GLN A 110 0.32 7.22 9.66
CA GLN A 110 -0.89 7.15 10.47
C GLN A 110 -2.14 7.50 9.65
N HIS A 111 -2.08 8.59 8.87
CA HIS A 111 -3.19 8.96 7.98
C HIS A 111 -3.45 7.92 6.87
N CYS A 112 -2.39 7.28 6.34
CA CYS A 112 -2.54 6.18 5.41
C CYS A 112 -3.26 4.98 6.05
N ILE A 113 -2.92 4.62 7.28
CA ILE A 113 -3.58 3.51 8.00
C ILE A 113 -5.07 3.82 8.20
N GLU A 114 -5.40 5.02 8.68
CA GLU A 114 -6.79 5.47 8.85
C GLU A 114 -7.55 5.47 7.51
N GLY A 115 -6.92 5.99 6.46
CA GLY A 115 -7.46 6.01 5.11
C GLY A 115 -7.73 4.60 4.56
N ILE A 116 -6.77 3.69 4.69
CA ILE A 116 -6.88 2.30 4.25
C ILE A 116 -8.04 1.60 4.97
N LEU A 117 -8.12 1.69 6.30
CA LEU A 117 -9.19 1.07 7.07
C LEU A 117 -10.58 1.63 6.69
N SER A 118 -10.66 2.91 6.31
CA SER A 118 -11.91 3.53 5.87
C SER A 118 -12.43 3.01 4.52
N LEU A 119 -11.58 2.38 3.70
CA LEU A 119 -11.98 1.78 2.42
C LEU A 119 -12.84 0.53 2.62
N TYR A 120 -12.69 -0.15 3.75
CA TYR A 120 -13.40 -1.40 4.04
C TYR A 120 -14.76 -1.14 4.69
N LYS A 121 -15.79 -1.79 4.14
CA LYS A 121 -17.19 -1.64 4.57
C LYS A 121 -17.76 -2.97 5.05
N GLY A 122 -18.75 -2.91 5.94
CA GLY A 122 -19.47 -4.08 6.46
C GLY A 122 -19.06 -4.51 7.86
N GLU A 123 -19.72 -5.55 8.38
CA GLU A 123 -19.58 -6.01 9.77
C GLU A 123 -18.20 -6.65 10.06
N ASN A 124 -17.60 -7.29 9.05
CA ASN A 124 -16.30 -7.97 9.18
C ASN A 124 -15.14 -7.13 8.61
N ARG A 125 -15.22 -5.80 8.69
CA ARG A 125 -14.12 -4.94 8.22
C ARG A 125 -12.87 -5.13 9.08
N PRO A 126 -11.66 -5.13 8.49
CA PRO A 126 -10.42 -5.17 9.25
C PRO A 126 -10.32 -3.99 10.21
N THR A 127 -9.75 -4.22 11.40
CA THR A 127 -9.47 -3.18 12.41
C THR A 127 -7.98 -2.85 12.52
N SER A 128 -7.15 -3.51 11.70
CA SER A 128 -5.69 -3.39 11.72
C SER A 128 -5.13 -3.55 10.32
N VAL A 129 -3.96 -2.96 10.08
CA VAL A 129 -3.19 -3.07 8.84
C VAL A 129 -1.86 -3.76 9.14
N VAL A 130 -1.46 -4.72 8.30
CA VAL A 130 -0.13 -5.34 8.39
C VAL A 130 0.89 -4.37 7.82
N LEU A 131 1.93 -4.03 8.57
CA LEU A 131 3.01 -3.16 8.09
C LEU A 131 4.20 -4.00 7.61
N VAL A 132 4.70 -3.71 6.42
CA VAL A 132 5.90 -4.32 5.86
C VAL A 132 6.89 -3.21 5.51
N GLY A 133 7.96 -3.07 6.28
CA GLY A 133 9.05 -2.14 6.00
C GLY A 133 10.17 -2.79 5.21
N HIS A 134 10.74 -2.08 4.23
CA HIS A 134 11.90 -2.54 3.46
C HIS A 134 13.15 -1.70 3.75
N SER A 135 14.23 -2.34 4.21
CA SER A 135 15.52 -1.70 4.52
C SER A 135 15.45 -0.67 5.68
N MET A 136 15.94 0.56 5.46
CA MET A 136 15.87 1.65 6.44
C MET A 136 14.57 2.43 6.25
N VAL A 137 13.67 2.26 7.22
CA VAL A 137 12.37 2.93 7.32
C VAL A 137 12.52 4.14 8.23
#